data_AF-A0A0Q0AB18-F1
#
_entry.id   AF-A0A0Q0AB18-F1
#
_cell.length_a   1.000
_cell.length_b   1.000
_cell.length_c   1.000
_cell.angle_alpha   90.00
_cell.angle_beta   90.00
_cell.angle_gamma   90.00
#
_symmetry.space_group_name_H-M   'P 1'
#
loop_
_entity.id
_entity.type
_entity.pdbx_description
1 polymer ?
#
loop_
_entity_poly.entity_id
_entity_poly.type
_entity_poly.pdbx_seq_one_letter_code
_entity_poly.pdbx_strand_id
1 'polypeptide(L)' 'MAFLRTLRLNAARRELRESSRVELVQTVAARWGFWHLSRFSSDYRTLFGETPSQTLQRTHLC' A
#
# COMPACT_ATOMS: atom_id res chain seq x y z
N MET A 1 -19.04 -5.86 -2.98
CA MET A 1 -17.79 -5.96 -3.79
C MET A 1 -16.52 -5.65 -2.97
N ALA A 2 -16.38 -6.20 -1.75
CA ALA A 2 -15.21 -5.94 -0.89
C ALA A 2 -13.98 -6.80 -1.28
N PHE A 3 -14.20 -7.97 -1.87
CA PHE A 3 -13.16 -8.94 -2.19
C PHE A 3 -12.08 -8.41 -3.13
N LEU A 4 -12.47 -7.80 -4.27
CA LEU A 4 -11.51 -7.21 -5.23
C LEU A 4 -10.66 -6.11 -4.59
N ARG A 5 -11.25 -5.36 -3.66
CA ARG A 5 -10.57 -4.29 -2.96
C ARG A 5 -9.52 -4.83 -1.99
N THR A 6 -9.87 -5.83 -1.20
CA THR A 6 -8.94 -6.54 -0.33
C THR A 6 -7.80 -7.17 -1.12
N LEU A 7 -8.10 -7.75 -2.29
CA LEU A 7 -7.08 -8.34 -3.18
C LEU A 7 -6.10 -7.27 -3.68
N ARG A 8 -6.59 -6.11 -4.12
CA ARG A 8 -5.75 -4.96 -4.52
C ARG A 8 -4.92 -4.39 -3.37
N LEU A 9 -5.48 -4.29 -2.16
CA LEU A 9 -4.73 -3.86 -0.96
C LEU A 9 -3.58 -4.82 -0.64
N ASN A 10 -3.81 -6.13 -0.73
CA ASN A 10 -2.77 -7.14 -0.53
C ASN A 10 -1.67 -7.06 -1.59
N ALA A 11 -2.04 -6.84 -2.85
CA ALA A 11 -1.07 -6.69 -3.93
C ALA A 11 -0.21 -5.44 -3.76
N ALA A 12 -0.82 -4.30 -3.41
CA ALA A 12 -0.09 -3.08 -3.06
C ALA A 12 0.88 -3.29 -1.89
N ARG A 13 0.48 -4.04 -0.84
CA ARG A 13 1.37 -4.36 0.28
C ARG A 13 2.58 -5.19 -0.12
N ARG A 14 2.42 -6.16 -1.03
CA ARG A 14 3.55 -6.95 -1.54
C ARG A 14 4.55 -6.06 -2.27
N GLU A 15 4.06 -5.20 -3.16
CA GLU A 15 4.91 -4.28 -3.91
C GLU A 15 5.65 -3.29 -3.00
N LEU A 16 4.99 -2.72 -1.98
CA LEU A 16 5.64 -1.86 -0.99
C LEU A 16 6.74 -2.57 -0.18
N ARG A 17 6.63 -3.89 0.01
CA ARG A 17 7.62 -4.71 0.71
C ARG A 17 8.78 -5.15 -0.18
N GLU A 18 8.54 -5.27 -1.48
CA GLU A 18 9.54 -5.67 -2.47
C GLU A 18 10.28 -4.47 -3.07
N SER A 19 9.71 -3.27 -2.95
CA SER A 19 10.32 -2.05 -3.46
C SER A 19 11.61 -1.70 -2.72
N SER A 20 12.74 -2.01 -3.36
CA SER A 20 14.10 -1.65 -2.92
C SER A 20 14.47 -0.19 -3.19
N ARG A 21 13.65 0.54 -3.95
CA ARG A 21 13.82 1.98 -4.21
C ARG A 21 12.83 2.81 -3.40
N VAL A 22 13.12 4.11 -3.32
CA VAL A 22 12.22 5.17 -2.84
C VAL A 22 11.05 5.31 -3.82
N GLU A 23 10.19 4.29 -3.89
CA GLU A 23 8.95 4.37 -4.64
C GLU A 23 7.92 5.08 -3.78
N LEU A 24 7.26 6.08 -4.37
CA LEU A 24 6.26 6.86 -3.66
C LEU A 24 5.00 5.99 -3.48
N VAL A 25 4.46 5.97 -2.26
CA VAL A 25 3.19 5.29 -1.92
C VAL A 25 2.09 5.62 -2.93
N GLN A 26 2.07 6.85 -3.45
CA GLN A 26 1.11 7.28 -4.48
C GLN A 26 1.21 6.49 -5.79
N THR A 27 2.42 6.14 -6.21
CA THR A 27 2.66 5.39 -7.45
C THR A 27 2.12 3.97 -7.31
N VAL A 28 2.41 3.31 -6.19
CA VAL A 28 1.89 1.97 -5.90
C VAL A 28 0.37 2.00 -5.78
N ALA A 29 -0.19 2.99 -5.08
CA ALA A 29 -1.64 3.16 -4.99
C ALA A 29 -2.31 3.28 -6.37
N ALA A 30 -1.76 4.14 -7.25
CA ALA A 30 -2.28 4.35 -8.60
C ALA A 30 -2.23 3.07 -9.46
N ARG A 31 -1.13 2.30 -9.41
CA ARG A 31 -0.99 1.02 -10.15
C ARG A 31 -2.08 0.01 -9.79
N TRP A 32 -2.46 -0.05 -8.52
CA TRP A 32 -3.53 -0.94 -8.05
C TRP A 32 -4.93 -0.34 -8.12
N GLY A 33 -5.08 0.82 -8.77
CA GLY A 33 -6.36 1.48 -9.04
C GLY A 33 -6.93 2.28 -7.87
N PHE A 34 -6.07 2.75 -6.95
CA PHE A 34 -6.45 3.64 -5.87
C PHE A 34 -6.09 5.09 -6.19
N TRP A 35 -7.09 5.87 -6.58
CA TRP A 35 -6.93 7.29 -6.94
C TRP A 35 -7.06 8.26 -5.75
N HIS A 36 -7.61 7.79 -4.63
CA HIS A 36 -7.79 8.59 -3.40
C HIS A 36 -6.84 8.11 -2.30
N LEU A 37 -5.70 8.78 -2.16
CA LEU A 37 -4.64 8.37 -1.24
C LEU A 37 -5.09 8.31 0.23
N SER A 38 -5.86 9.30 0.70
CA SER A 38 -6.35 9.30 2.09
C SER A 38 -7.24 8.09 2.38
N ARG A 39 -8.12 7.74 1.42
CA ARG A 39 -8.98 6.56 1.52
C ARG A 39 -8.16 5.28 1.46
N PHE A 40 -7.26 5.16 0.50
CA PHE A 40 -6.33 4.04 0.41
C PHE A 40 -5.57 3.80 1.72
N SER A 41 -4.96 4.85 2.29
CA SER A 41 -4.20 4.75 3.54
C SER A 41 -5.08 4.36 4.73
N SER A 42 -6.29 4.91 4.84
CA SER A 42 -7.24 4.56 5.91
C SER A 42 -7.65 3.09 5.85
N ASP A 43 -7.98 2.62 4.64
CA ASP A 43 -8.40 1.25 4.41
C ASP A 43 -7.26 0.24 4.52
N TYR A 44 -6.07 0.62 4.07
CA TYR A 44 -4.85 -0.15 4.26
C TYR A 44 -4.55 -0.32 5.75
N ARG A 45 -4.63 0.76 6.54
CA ARG A 45 -4.47 0.71 8.01
C ARG A 45 -5.53 -0.14 8.67
N THR A 46 -6.78 -0.05 8.23
CA THR A 46 -7.88 -0.87 8.74
C THR A 46 -7.62 -2.36 8.52
N LEU A 47 -7.03 -2.74 7.38
CA LEU A 47 -6.78 -4.12 7.03
C LEU A 47 -5.46 -4.69 7.61
N PHE A 48 -4.40 -3.88 7.70
CA PHE A 48 -3.05 -4.35 8.05
C PHE A 48 -2.50 -3.80 9.38
N GLY A 49 -3.19 -2.86 10.02
CA GLY A 49 -2.76 -2.24 11.28
C GLY A 49 -1.63 -1.21 11.14
N GLU A 50 -1.11 -0.99 9.95
CA GLU A 50 -0.03 -0.06 9.63
C GLU A 50 -0.40 0.79 8.40
N THR A 51 0.27 1.91 8.19
CA THR A 51 0.10 2.73 6.97
C THR A 51 1.01 2.23 5.85
N PRO A 52 0.70 2.52 4.57
CA PRO A 52 1.58 2.17 3.45
C PRO A 52 3.00 2.75 3.60
N SER A 53 3.12 3.96 4.14
CA SER A 53 4.41 4.61 4.41
C SER A 53 5.21 3.89 5.49
N GLN A 54 4.54 3.36 6.53
CA GLN A 54 5.20 2.54 7.54
C GLN A 54 5.72 1.23 6.94
N THR A 55 4.95 0.57 6.07
CA THR A 55 5.41 -0.62 5.34
C THR A 55 6.65 -0.29 4.51
N LEU A 56 6.62 0.80 3.74
CA LEU A 56 7.74 1.23 2.89
C LEU A 56 9.00 1.55 3.73
N GLN A 57 8.84 2.29 4.83
CA GLN A 57 9.94 2.66 5.71
C GLN A 57 10.63 1.43 6.33
N ARG A 58 9.87 0.39 6.69
CA ARG A 58 10.44 -0.87 7.19
C ARG A 58 11.28 -1.60 6.15
N THR A 59 10.90 -1.50 4.87
CA THR A 59 11.66 -2.09 3.76
C THR A 59 13.00 -1.37 3.54
N HIS A 60 13.07 -0.07 3.81
CA HIS A 60 14.30 0.73 3.59
C HIS A 60 15.27 0.74 4.77
N LEU A 61 14.86 0.23 5.93
CA LEU A 61 15.69 0.17 7.15
C LEU A 61 16.46 -1.17 7.30
N CYS A 62 16.31 -2.10 6.37
CA CYS A 62 16.99 -3.40 6.35
C CYS A 62 17.97 -3.50 5.19
#